data_AF-A0A3A0E1H4-F1
#
_entry.id   AF-A0A3A0E1H4-F1
#
_cell.length_a   1.000
_cell.length_b   1.000
_cell.length_c   1.000
_cell.angle_alpha   90.00
_cell.angle_beta   90.00
_cell.angle_gamma   90.00
#
_symmetry.space_group_name_H-M   'P 1'
#
loop_
_entity.id
_entity.type
_entity.pdbx_description
1 polymer ?
#
loop_
_entity_poly.entity_id
_entity_poly.type
_entity_poly.pdbx_seq_one_letter_code
_entity_poly.pdbx_strand_id
1 'polypeptide(L)'
;MPAKHLLSPVAVAIAITALACTAIPPWFATARTALAATQAESGDAAPPADSGDSPGADADALVGLLELVLDPDTGDVDSAGQCLSVLAQKIQSRELAGEQLAALAPRLDKLLAGVLSGKPDDPLYGDAALLASTWKNPAALAAVRGVFASAKSSEDRRVAALNALVAAGDGGLLSVVRRVLSDAKGNSATFRAAVLQTIGRLDEPAVADAVLESYSHLEAELQPKAIELLTQRAAWAKSLLAAIAAGRLPASAINTNQIRQLLASGDKELVAAVKAKWGSIREDRDPRRDLVIAEMRRLIRRTPGDPHKGVEVFNRVCGQCHRLYGQGADVGPDLTANGRSSFEQILSNVFDPSLVIGAAYQAVNVRTLDGRVLTGLPVEDNDQRLVLKVQGGKTELLARDDVDEVQQSKLSMMPEGLETQLKPDEIRDLFALLTLDRPPSDPEAKQLPGVREPLPRASTDPTQFASILGEVAPGFTTDAVGEGGVALLAEHAGRKAVVRTHPVSREKSCTLARTIDVPAGKKTQLEIDVSHDPRGDWRLAVRVNGQQTQAADVSSKSCRNGWQSLSVDLTPFAGQTVTVELDNAATAWNYEFAYWGRVDLMSE
;
A
#
# COMPACT_ATOMS: atom_id res chain seq x y z
N MET A 1 55.42 41.97 -2.40
CA MET A 1 54.02 41.54 -2.45
C MET A 1 53.68 41.24 -3.90
N PRO A 2 53.51 39.98 -4.33
CA PRO A 2 52.87 39.71 -5.61
C PRO A 2 51.35 39.60 -5.38
N ALA A 3 50.58 40.13 -6.33
CA ALA A 3 49.13 40.14 -6.31
C ALA A 3 48.58 38.73 -6.54
N LYS A 4 47.78 38.20 -5.59
CA LYS A 4 46.93 37.03 -5.82
C LYS A 4 45.85 37.43 -6.83
N HIS A 5 45.89 36.89 -8.04
CA HIS A 5 44.81 37.04 -9.01
C HIS A 5 43.60 36.22 -8.55
N LEU A 6 42.56 36.90 -8.06
CA LEU A 6 41.27 36.31 -7.72
C LEU A 6 40.54 35.88 -9.00
N LEU A 7 40.19 34.59 -9.10
CA LEU A 7 39.28 34.08 -10.13
C LEU A 7 37.85 34.55 -9.81
N SER A 8 37.12 35.02 -10.82
CA SER A 8 35.71 35.41 -10.69
C SER A 8 34.82 34.19 -10.39
N PRO A 9 33.75 34.32 -9.58
CA PRO A 9 32.79 33.25 -9.31
C PRO A 9 32.23 32.59 -10.58
N VAL A 10 32.09 33.37 -11.67
CA VAL A 10 31.64 32.87 -12.97
C VAL A 10 32.69 31.94 -13.61
N ALA A 11 33.98 32.22 -13.45
CA ALA A 11 35.05 31.38 -13.97
C ALA A 11 35.16 30.05 -13.20
N VAL A 12 34.92 30.07 -11.88
CA VAL A 12 34.85 28.87 -11.04
C VAL A 12 33.67 27.99 -11.46
N ALA A 13 32.47 28.56 -11.61
CA ALA A 13 31.28 27.83 -12.07
C ALA A 13 31.46 27.20 -13.46
N ILE A 14 32.13 27.90 -14.40
CA ILE A 14 32.44 27.37 -15.74
C ILE A 14 33.42 26.20 -15.65
N ALA A 15 34.44 26.27 -14.79
CA ALA A 15 35.40 25.19 -14.59
C ALA A 15 34.75 23.93 -13.99
N ILE A 16 33.87 24.08 -12.99
CA ILE A 16 33.09 22.99 -12.40
C ILE A 16 32.21 22.32 -13.46
N THR A 17 31.50 23.13 -14.26
CA THR A 17 30.60 22.65 -15.32
C THR A 17 31.36 21.88 -16.39
N ALA A 18 32.58 22.32 -16.73
CA ALA A 18 33.42 21.64 -17.72
C ALA A 18 33.95 20.30 -17.23
N LEU A 19 34.38 20.20 -15.97
CA LEU A 19 34.85 18.94 -15.36
C LEU A 19 33.70 17.95 -15.11
N ALA A 20 32.45 18.43 -15.10
CA ALA A 20 31.24 17.60 -15.01
C ALA A 20 30.73 17.09 -16.37
N CYS A 21 31.23 17.60 -17.50
CA CYS A 21 30.74 17.30 -18.85
C CYS A 21 31.71 16.40 -19.63
N THR A 22 31.24 15.29 -20.19
CA THR A 22 32.04 14.41 -21.08
C THR A 22 32.18 14.93 -22.52
N ALA A 23 31.76 16.16 -22.82
CA ALA A 23 31.81 16.74 -24.16
C ALA A 23 32.40 18.15 -24.12
N ILE A 24 33.59 18.32 -24.71
CA ILE A 24 34.34 19.58 -24.77
C ILE A 24 33.77 20.48 -25.89
N PRO A 25 33.27 21.70 -25.63
CA PRO A 25 32.87 22.63 -26.68
C PRO A 25 34.08 23.30 -27.36
N PRO A 26 34.03 23.60 -28.68
CA PRO A 26 35.18 24.02 -29.48
C PRO A 26 35.81 25.39 -29.15
N TRP A 27 35.32 26.13 -28.13
CA TRP A 27 35.92 27.39 -27.68
C TRP A 27 36.91 27.24 -26.51
N PHE A 28 37.20 25.99 -26.10
CA PHE A 28 38.03 25.61 -24.95
C PHE A 28 39.55 25.85 -25.08
N ALA A 29 40.04 26.31 -26.23
CA ALA A 29 41.48 26.51 -26.47
C ALA A 29 42.10 27.68 -25.67
N THR A 30 41.28 28.54 -25.06
CA THR A 30 41.74 29.79 -24.43
C THR A 30 41.92 29.69 -22.90
N ALA A 31 41.40 28.64 -22.26
CA ALA A 31 41.51 28.44 -20.80
C ALA A 31 42.75 27.61 -20.40
N ARG A 32 43.19 26.69 -21.27
CA ARG A 32 44.42 25.88 -21.07
C ARG A 32 45.69 26.75 -20.97
N THR A 33 45.70 27.91 -21.62
CA THR A 33 46.81 28.86 -21.62
C THR A 33 46.96 29.64 -20.30
N ALA A 34 45.90 29.75 -19.49
CA ALA A 34 45.95 30.45 -18.20
C ALA A 34 46.54 29.58 -17.07
N LEU A 35 46.37 28.26 -17.13
CA LEU A 35 46.89 27.33 -16.13
C LEU A 35 48.34 26.88 -16.42
N ALA A 36 48.76 26.86 -17.69
CA ALA A 36 50.14 26.55 -18.08
C ALA A 36 51.16 27.65 -17.73
N ALA A 37 50.70 28.87 -17.45
CA ALA A 37 51.55 30.03 -17.17
C ALA A 37 52.20 30.02 -15.77
N THR A 38 51.89 29.05 -14.90
CA THR A 38 52.46 28.94 -13.55
C THR A 38 53.54 27.87 -13.38
N GLN A 39 53.85 27.07 -14.43
CA GLN A 39 54.81 25.96 -14.34
C GLN A 39 56.05 26.07 -15.26
N ALA A 40 56.21 27.14 -16.03
CA ALA A 40 57.33 27.28 -16.98
C ALA A 40 58.46 28.20 -16.46
N GLU A 41 59.22 27.72 -15.48
CA GLU A 41 60.59 28.18 -15.22
C GLU A 41 61.56 26.98 -15.24
N SER A 42 61.85 26.47 -16.44
CA SER A 42 63.13 25.84 -16.84
C SER A 42 62.96 25.20 -18.22
N GLY A 43 63.99 25.35 -19.06
CA GLY A 43 63.89 25.28 -20.52
C GLY A 43 63.87 23.91 -21.18
N ASP A 44 63.56 23.98 -22.48
CA ASP A 44 63.76 23.03 -23.59
C ASP A 44 63.31 21.56 -23.42
N ALA A 45 62.13 21.26 -23.97
CA ALA A 45 61.87 19.99 -24.67
C ALA A 45 60.62 20.10 -25.58
N ALA A 46 60.67 19.41 -26.73
CA ALA A 46 59.67 19.31 -27.78
C ALA A 46 58.26 18.86 -27.27
N PRO A 47 57.17 19.18 -27.98
CA PRO A 47 55.81 18.84 -27.54
C PRO A 47 55.59 17.31 -27.56
N PRO A 48 55.07 16.68 -26.50
CA PRO A 48 54.69 15.28 -26.56
C PRO A 48 53.35 15.11 -27.27
N ALA A 49 53.22 13.94 -27.88
CA ALA A 49 52.07 13.46 -28.63
C ALA A 49 50.79 13.39 -27.79
N ASP A 50 49.68 13.49 -28.51
CA ASP A 50 48.31 13.20 -28.13
C ASP A 50 48.21 12.02 -27.14
N SER A 51 47.92 12.33 -25.87
CA SER A 51 47.60 11.34 -24.84
C SER A 51 46.14 11.57 -24.46
N GLY A 52 45.31 10.57 -24.75
CA GLY A 52 43.90 10.57 -24.41
C GLY A 52 43.70 10.79 -22.91
N ASP A 53 42.69 11.62 -22.60
CA ASP A 53 42.28 11.98 -21.25
C ASP A 53 42.11 10.73 -20.39
N SER A 54 42.97 10.63 -19.36
CA SER A 54 42.92 9.58 -18.37
C SER A 54 41.92 10.00 -17.29
N PRO A 55 40.95 9.16 -16.87
CA PRO A 55 39.97 9.50 -15.82
C PRO A 55 40.59 10.02 -14.50
N GLY A 56 41.86 9.67 -14.22
CA GLY A 56 42.60 10.15 -13.06
C GLY A 56 43.03 11.63 -13.14
N ALA A 57 43.23 12.19 -14.33
CA ALA A 57 43.65 13.59 -14.49
C ALA A 57 42.52 14.57 -14.12
N ASP A 58 41.27 14.22 -14.43
CA ASP A 58 40.08 15.00 -14.08
C ASP A 58 39.80 14.99 -12.57
N ALA A 59 40.03 13.86 -11.90
CA ALA A 59 39.87 13.73 -10.46
C ALA A 59 40.89 14.59 -9.70
N ASP A 60 42.15 14.58 -10.11
CA ASP A 60 43.20 15.43 -9.53
C ASP A 60 42.91 16.93 -9.71
N ALA A 61 42.37 17.33 -10.87
CA ALA A 61 41.95 18.70 -11.14
C ALA A 61 40.78 19.13 -10.24
N LEU A 62 39.79 18.25 -10.01
CA LEU A 62 38.68 18.49 -9.09
C LEU A 62 39.14 18.62 -7.63
N VAL A 63 40.10 17.81 -7.19
CA VAL A 63 40.68 17.94 -5.83
C VAL A 63 41.44 19.25 -5.69
N GLY A 64 42.20 19.67 -6.73
CA GLY A 64 42.88 20.97 -6.72
C GLY A 64 41.90 22.15 -6.73
N LEU A 65 40.76 22.03 -7.43
CA LEU A 65 39.69 23.02 -7.39
C LEU A 65 39.05 23.11 -6.01
N LEU A 66 38.79 21.96 -5.37
CA LEU A 66 38.27 21.89 -4.01
C LEU A 66 39.22 22.58 -3.01
N GLU A 67 40.53 22.38 -3.15
CA GLU A 67 41.54 23.06 -2.33
C GLU A 67 41.47 24.59 -2.45
N LEU A 68 41.24 25.11 -3.66
CA LEU A 68 41.12 26.56 -3.90
C LEU A 68 39.82 27.14 -3.31
N VAL A 69 38.69 26.44 -3.46
CA VAL A 69 37.39 26.94 -3.01
C VAL A 69 37.13 26.74 -1.52
N LEU A 70 37.91 25.89 -0.86
CA LEU A 70 37.93 25.77 0.61
C LEU A 70 38.90 26.75 1.29
N ASP A 71 39.64 27.57 0.54
CA ASP A 71 40.56 28.58 1.10
C ASP A 71 39.75 29.65 1.89
N PRO A 72 40.09 29.93 3.16
CA PRO A 72 39.33 30.87 4.00
C PRO A 72 39.30 32.32 3.48
N ASP A 73 40.29 32.72 2.68
CA ASP A 73 40.44 34.09 2.19
C ASP A 73 39.79 34.29 0.81
N THR A 74 39.60 33.22 0.03
CA THR A 74 39.15 33.29 -1.38
C THR A 74 37.99 32.34 -1.73
N GLY A 75 37.55 31.51 -0.80
CA GLY A 75 36.58 30.45 -1.00
C GLY A 75 35.13 30.91 -1.13
N ASP A 76 34.35 30.14 -1.90
CA ASP A 76 32.91 30.32 -2.08
C ASP A 76 32.19 29.03 -1.65
N VAL A 77 31.26 29.16 -0.70
CA VAL A 77 30.57 28.02 -0.08
C VAL A 77 29.74 27.25 -1.11
N ASP A 78 29.07 27.94 -2.04
CA ASP A 78 28.24 27.29 -3.05
C ASP A 78 29.11 26.48 -4.03
N SER A 79 30.23 27.05 -4.48
CA SER A 79 31.20 26.37 -5.35
C SER A 79 31.88 25.18 -4.65
N ALA A 80 32.22 25.30 -3.37
CA ALA A 80 32.75 24.21 -2.58
C ALA A 80 31.72 23.06 -2.43
N GLY A 81 30.46 23.38 -2.16
CA GLY A 81 29.36 22.42 -2.12
C GLY A 81 29.17 21.69 -3.45
N GLN A 82 29.25 22.40 -4.58
CA GLN A 82 29.19 21.80 -5.90
C GLN A 82 30.36 20.85 -6.17
N CYS A 83 31.59 21.22 -5.80
CA CYS A 83 32.75 20.36 -5.94
C CYS A 83 32.60 19.05 -5.13
N LEU A 84 32.14 19.16 -3.87
CA LEU A 84 31.86 17.99 -3.02
C LEU A 84 30.80 17.09 -3.65
N SER A 85 29.74 17.67 -4.21
CA SER A 85 28.66 16.95 -4.88
C SER A 85 29.14 16.20 -6.13
N VAL A 86 29.94 16.84 -6.99
CA VAL A 86 30.51 16.21 -8.19
C VAL A 86 31.45 15.07 -7.82
N LEU A 87 32.31 15.25 -6.81
CA LEU A 87 33.17 14.19 -6.30
C LEU A 87 32.35 13.01 -5.76
N ALA A 88 31.30 13.30 -4.98
CA ALA A 88 30.39 12.27 -4.47
C ALA A 88 29.69 11.52 -5.62
N GLN A 89 29.24 12.23 -6.65
CA GLN A 89 28.59 11.64 -7.82
C GLN A 89 29.54 10.73 -8.60
N LYS A 90 30.79 11.14 -8.82
CA LYS A 90 31.81 10.31 -9.49
C LYS A 90 32.17 9.06 -8.70
N ILE A 91 32.16 9.13 -7.37
CA ILE A 91 32.33 7.94 -6.52
C ILE A 91 31.09 7.03 -6.64
N GLN A 92 29.89 7.60 -6.60
CA GLN A 92 28.63 6.84 -6.72
C GLN A 92 28.48 6.16 -8.10
N SER A 93 28.89 6.82 -9.18
CA SER A 93 28.89 6.26 -10.54
C SER A 93 30.02 5.25 -10.78
N ARG A 94 30.90 5.04 -9.79
CA ARG A 94 32.13 4.24 -9.86
C ARG A 94 33.17 4.76 -10.87
N GLU A 95 33.05 6.00 -11.32
CA GLU A 95 34.09 6.69 -12.09
C GLU A 95 35.34 6.96 -11.25
N LEU A 96 35.17 7.17 -9.94
CA LEU A 96 36.25 7.30 -8.96
C LEU A 96 36.13 6.22 -7.88
N ALA A 97 36.82 5.10 -8.05
CA ALA A 97 36.75 3.96 -7.15
C ALA A 97 38.09 3.21 -7.04
N GLY A 98 38.17 2.23 -6.14
CA GLY A 98 39.33 1.34 -6.01
C GLY A 98 40.62 2.08 -5.66
N GLU A 99 41.71 1.75 -6.36
CA GLU A 99 43.04 2.32 -6.12
C GLU A 99 43.09 3.84 -6.34
N GLN A 100 42.31 4.37 -7.28
CA GLN A 100 42.28 5.82 -7.56
C GLN A 100 41.69 6.61 -6.38
N LEU A 101 40.57 6.13 -5.82
CA LEU A 101 39.99 6.74 -4.63
C LEU A 101 40.93 6.60 -3.42
N ALA A 102 41.54 5.42 -3.26
CA ALA A 102 42.49 5.18 -2.17
C ALA A 102 43.72 6.11 -2.24
N ALA A 103 44.19 6.45 -3.45
CA ALA A 103 45.30 7.38 -3.65
C ALA A 103 44.93 8.84 -3.34
N LEU A 104 43.69 9.25 -3.61
CA LEU A 104 43.21 10.62 -3.35
C LEU A 104 42.72 10.84 -1.92
N ALA A 105 42.26 9.79 -1.23
CA ALA A 105 41.68 9.86 0.11
C ALA A 105 42.55 10.62 1.13
N PRO A 106 43.89 10.44 1.23
CA PRO A 106 44.71 11.19 2.19
C PRO A 106 44.73 12.71 1.92
N ARG A 107 44.69 13.12 0.65
CA ARG A 107 44.64 14.54 0.26
C ARG A 107 43.28 15.13 0.59
N LEU A 108 42.21 14.42 0.24
CA LEU A 108 40.84 14.81 0.58
C LEU A 108 40.64 14.87 2.10
N ASP A 109 41.15 13.92 2.87
CA ASP A 109 41.09 13.94 4.34
C ASP A 109 41.73 15.21 4.92
N LYS A 110 42.90 15.61 4.40
CA LYS A 110 43.57 16.83 4.86
C LYS A 110 42.75 18.09 4.57
N LEU A 111 42.14 18.16 3.37
CA LEU A 111 41.29 19.29 2.98
C LEU A 111 40.01 19.35 3.82
N LEU A 112 39.36 18.20 4.01
CA LEU A 112 38.09 18.10 4.73
C LEU A 112 38.26 18.16 6.25
N ALA A 113 39.46 17.92 6.79
CA ALA A 113 39.71 17.97 8.24
C ALA A 113 39.30 19.32 8.85
N GLY A 114 39.57 20.43 8.16
CA GLY A 114 39.15 21.77 8.60
C GLY A 114 37.62 21.87 8.74
N VAL A 115 36.90 21.44 7.71
CA VAL A 115 35.43 21.44 7.67
C VAL A 115 34.85 20.49 8.72
N LEU A 116 35.36 19.25 8.82
CA LEU A 116 34.87 18.21 9.72
C LEU A 116 35.21 18.47 11.20
N SER A 117 36.23 19.29 11.49
CA SER A 117 36.53 19.77 12.84
C SER A 117 35.72 21.01 13.25
N GLY A 118 35.00 21.62 12.30
CA GLY A 118 34.14 22.77 12.49
C GLY A 118 32.79 22.46 13.16
N LYS A 119 31.86 23.41 13.10
CA LYS A 119 30.52 23.25 13.69
C LYS A 119 29.64 22.38 12.78
N PRO A 120 28.83 21.47 13.34
CA PRO A 120 27.87 20.66 12.55
C PRO A 120 26.83 21.45 11.76
N ASP A 121 26.62 22.73 12.09
CA ASP A 121 25.70 23.64 11.39
C ASP A 121 26.35 24.33 10.17
N ASP A 122 27.65 24.10 9.91
CA ASP A 122 28.32 24.63 8.72
C ASP A 122 27.70 24.00 7.44
N PRO A 123 27.34 24.81 6.42
CA PRO A 123 26.71 24.34 5.20
C PRO A 123 27.46 23.19 4.48
N LEU A 124 28.79 23.16 4.58
CA LEU A 124 29.65 22.15 3.93
C LEU A 124 29.87 20.91 4.78
N TYR A 125 29.57 20.95 6.08
CA TYR A 125 29.85 19.88 7.02
C TYR A 125 29.20 18.56 6.63
N GLY A 126 27.93 18.60 6.24
CA GLY A 126 27.16 17.41 5.87
C GLY A 126 27.72 16.73 4.62
N ASP A 127 27.98 17.51 3.57
CA ASP A 127 28.46 17.00 2.29
C ASP A 127 29.91 16.50 2.39
N ALA A 128 30.75 17.21 3.15
CA ALA A 128 32.11 16.76 3.48
C ALA A 128 32.10 15.44 4.26
N ALA A 129 31.20 15.29 5.24
CA ALA A 129 31.10 14.08 6.06
C ALA A 129 30.57 12.89 5.24
N LEU A 130 29.56 13.11 4.39
CA LEU A 130 29.05 12.09 3.48
C LEU A 130 30.14 11.65 2.50
N LEU A 131 30.86 12.57 1.89
CA LEU A 131 31.96 12.26 0.98
C LEU A 131 33.06 11.46 1.69
N ALA A 132 33.53 11.93 2.84
CA ALA A 132 34.62 11.29 3.57
C ALA A 132 34.25 9.93 4.20
N SER A 133 32.96 9.66 4.39
CA SER A 133 32.50 8.33 4.81
C SER A 133 32.75 7.25 3.75
N THR A 134 32.87 7.62 2.47
CA THR A 134 33.06 6.66 1.37
C THR A 134 34.40 5.90 1.44
N TRP A 135 35.42 6.50 2.06
CA TRP A 135 36.70 5.85 2.39
C TRP A 135 36.88 5.59 3.89
N LYS A 136 35.77 5.54 4.64
CA LYS A 136 35.69 5.13 6.05
C LYS A 136 36.48 6.02 7.03
N ASN A 137 36.55 7.33 6.77
CA ASN A 137 37.14 8.26 7.74
C ASN A 137 36.37 8.23 9.09
N PRO A 138 37.01 7.98 10.25
CA PRO A 138 36.31 7.83 11.53
C PRO A 138 35.55 9.08 12.01
N ALA A 139 36.11 10.27 11.79
CA ALA A 139 35.47 11.53 12.17
C ALA A 139 34.24 11.80 11.29
N ALA A 140 34.35 11.52 10.00
CA ALA A 140 33.24 11.59 9.06
C ALA A 140 32.12 10.60 9.42
N LEU A 141 32.45 9.34 9.74
CA LEU A 141 31.46 8.35 10.17
C LEU A 141 30.75 8.76 11.47
N ALA A 142 31.47 9.38 12.42
CA ALA A 142 30.86 9.94 13.62
C ALA A 142 29.90 11.11 13.29
N ALA A 143 30.32 12.01 12.40
CA ALA A 143 29.51 13.14 11.94
C ALA A 143 28.23 12.67 11.22
N VAL A 144 28.35 11.73 10.27
CA VAL A 144 27.21 11.16 9.52
C VAL A 144 26.25 10.42 10.46
N ARG A 145 26.76 9.70 11.47
CA ARG A 145 25.90 9.13 12.53
C ARG A 145 25.13 10.20 13.30
N GLY A 146 25.76 11.34 13.58
CA GLY A 146 25.12 12.50 14.18
C GLY A 146 23.96 13.03 13.33
N VAL A 147 24.17 13.17 12.02
CA VAL A 147 23.13 13.58 11.07
C VAL A 147 21.98 12.57 11.08
N PHE A 148 22.26 11.28 10.94
CA PHE A 148 21.23 10.23 10.96
C PHE A 148 20.40 10.23 12.27
N ALA A 149 21.05 10.45 13.41
CA ALA A 149 20.41 10.48 14.72
C ALA A 149 19.57 11.75 14.99
N SER A 150 19.81 12.84 14.27
CA SER A 150 19.24 14.15 14.59
C SER A 150 17.85 14.33 13.99
N ALA A 151 16.82 14.42 14.85
CA ALA A 151 15.47 14.79 14.43
C ALA A 151 15.35 16.24 13.88
N LYS A 152 16.40 17.06 14.03
CA LYS A 152 16.46 18.41 13.43
C LYS A 152 16.86 18.38 11.95
N SER A 153 17.49 17.30 11.49
CA SER A 153 17.86 17.13 10.08
C SER A 153 16.65 16.65 9.28
N SER A 154 16.52 17.09 8.02
CA SER A 154 15.45 16.60 7.14
C SER A 154 15.56 15.09 6.95
N GLU A 155 14.43 14.41 6.78
CA GLU A 155 14.40 12.96 6.60
C GLU A 155 15.23 12.51 5.39
N ASP A 156 15.21 13.26 4.29
CA ASP A 156 16.04 12.99 3.11
C ASP A 156 17.55 12.97 3.43
N ARG A 157 18.03 13.98 4.19
CA ARG A 157 19.43 14.04 4.62
C ARG A 157 19.79 12.88 5.55
N ARG A 158 18.86 12.48 6.40
CA ARG A 158 19.04 11.34 7.31
C ARG A 158 19.06 10.01 6.56
N VAL A 159 18.25 9.85 5.51
CA VAL A 159 18.30 8.68 4.61
C VAL A 159 19.62 8.64 3.84
N ALA A 160 20.11 9.77 3.33
CA ALA A 160 21.42 9.86 2.70
C ALA A 160 22.55 9.44 3.67
N ALA A 161 22.50 9.95 4.91
CA ALA A 161 23.43 9.55 5.97
C ALA A 161 23.37 8.05 6.28
N LEU A 162 22.17 7.47 6.37
CA LEU A 162 21.99 6.04 6.58
C LEU A 162 22.60 5.21 5.43
N ASN A 163 22.35 5.60 4.17
CA ASN A 163 22.92 4.92 3.01
C ASN A 163 24.46 4.92 3.06
N ALA A 164 25.06 6.06 3.42
CA ALA A 164 26.50 6.21 3.55
C ALA A 164 27.08 5.30 4.66
N LEU A 165 26.44 5.26 5.83
CA LEU A 165 26.86 4.39 6.94
C LEU A 165 26.74 2.90 6.60
N VAL A 166 25.68 2.51 5.89
CA VAL A 166 25.51 1.14 5.41
C VAL A 166 26.59 0.77 4.39
N ALA A 167 26.87 1.65 3.43
CA ALA A 167 27.93 1.42 2.44
C ALA A 167 29.33 1.32 3.08
N ALA A 168 29.58 2.10 4.13
CA ALA A 168 30.83 2.08 4.86
C ALA A 168 31.00 0.83 5.77
N GLY A 169 29.90 0.16 6.13
CA GLY A 169 29.89 -0.89 7.15
C GLY A 169 30.21 -0.34 8.55
N ASP A 170 29.58 0.78 8.93
CA ASP A 170 29.83 1.42 10.22
C ASP A 170 29.30 0.57 11.39
N GLY A 171 30.20 0.08 12.24
CA GLY A 171 29.82 -0.73 13.41
C GLY A 171 29.02 0.02 14.49
N GLY A 172 28.95 1.35 14.43
CA GLY A 172 28.14 2.16 15.34
C GLY A 172 26.69 2.34 14.90
N LEU A 173 26.37 2.01 13.64
CA LEU A 173 25.10 2.30 13.00
C LEU A 173 23.90 1.67 13.74
N LEU A 174 23.99 0.38 14.06
CA LEU A 174 22.86 -0.37 14.62
C LEU A 174 22.40 0.17 15.98
N SER A 175 23.30 0.76 16.76
CA SER A 175 22.96 1.43 18.02
C SER A 175 22.07 2.67 17.81
N VAL A 176 22.28 3.40 16.71
CA VAL A 176 21.47 4.56 16.33
C VAL A 176 20.15 4.09 15.72
N VAL A 177 20.18 3.05 14.89
CA VAL A 177 18.98 2.43 14.28
C VAL A 177 17.98 2.01 15.36
N ARG A 178 18.40 1.31 16.43
CA ARG A 178 17.51 0.94 17.55
C ARG A 178 16.77 2.13 18.14
N ARG A 179 17.50 3.23 18.35
CA ARG A 179 16.96 4.47 18.94
C ARG A 179 15.94 5.13 18.00
N VAL A 180 16.27 5.22 16.71
CA VAL A 180 15.40 5.79 15.67
C VAL A 180 14.14 4.94 15.48
N LEU A 181 14.29 3.62 15.44
CA LEU A 181 13.16 2.69 15.31
C LEU A 181 12.26 2.66 16.55
N SER A 182 12.75 3.04 17.72
CA SER A 182 11.95 3.04 18.97
C SER A 182 11.28 4.39 19.26
N ASP A 183 11.65 5.47 18.56
CA ASP A 183 11.14 6.82 18.79
C ASP A 183 10.09 7.22 17.73
N ALA A 184 8.84 6.81 17.96
CA ALA A 184 7.69 7.15 17.11
C ALA A 184 7.30 8.64 17.17
N LYS A 185 7.72 9.38 18.21
CA LYS A 185 7.37 10.80 18.36
C LYS A 185 8.32 11.70 17.59
N GLY A 186 9.61 11.36 17.56
CA GLY A 186 10.64 12.12 16.86
C GLY A 186 10.83 11.74 15.40
N ASN A 187 10.19 10.66 14.92
CA ASN A 187 10.43 10.12 13.57
C ASN A 187 9.12 9.65 12.93
N SER A 188 8.87 10.07 11.69
CA SER A 188 7.69 9.61 10.96
C SER A 188 7.75 8.11 10.66
N ALA A 189 6.58 7.49 10.47
CA ALA A 189 6.49 6.09 10.06
C ALA A 189 7.14 5.86 8.68
N THR A 190 6.99 6.81 7.75
CA THR A 190 7.63 6.78 6.42
C THR A 190 9.15 6.70 6.54
N PHE A 191 9.76 7.54 7.37
CA PHE A 191 11.20 7.51 7.58
C PHE A 191 11.66 6.22 8.26
N ARG A 192 10.96 5.75 9.30
CA ARG A 192 11.31 4.49 9.97
C ARG A 192 11.15 3.27 9.05
N ALA A 193 10.19 3.30 8.12
CA ALA A 193 10.06 2.30 7.07
C ALA A 193 11.28 2.32 6.13
N ALA A 194 11.77 3.50 5.74
CA ALA A 194 12.99 3.65 4.95
C ALA A 194 14.22 3.14 5.71
N VAL A 195 14.29 3.33 7.03
CA VAL A 195 15.35 2.77 7.87
C VAL A 195 15.37 1.24 7.81
N LEU A 196 14.21 0.59 8.04
CA LEU A 196 14.09 -0.88 7.96
C LEU A 196 14.51 -1.40 6.58
N GLN A 197 14.17 -0.69 5.52
CA GLN A 197 14.56 -1.06 4.16
C GLN A 197 16.09 -0.99 3.97
N THR A 198 16.70 0.14 4.33
CA THR A 198 18.12 0.38 4.04
C THR A 198 19.04 -0.54 4.82
N ILE A 199 18.71 -0.87 6.07
CA ILE A 199 19.53 -1.79 6.89
C ILE A 199 19.48 -3.24 6.39
N GLY A 200 18.53 -3.62 5.53
CA GLY A 200 18.49 -4.95 4.90
C GLY A 200 19.66 -5.25 3.96
N ARG A 201 20.38 -4.22 3.54
CA ARG A 201 21.62 -4.34 2.75
C ARG A 201 22.81 -4.80 3.59
N LEU A 202 22.77 -4.64 4.92
CA LEU A 202 23.84 -5.09 5.81
C LEU A 202 23.85 -6.62 5.89
N ASP A 203 25.04 -7.22 5.97
CA ASP A 203 25.22 -8.66 6.23
C ASP A 203 25.72 -8.90 7.66
N GLU A 204 24.95 -8.44 8.65
CA GLU A 204 25.33 -8.56 10.05
C GLU A 204 24.22 -9.22 10.88
N PRO A 205 24.52 -10.26 11.68
CA PRO A 205 23.53 -10.88 12.57
C PRO A 205 22.89 -9.90 13.57
N ALA A 206 23.64 -8.89 13.99
CA ALA A 206 23.21 -7.87 14.95
C ALA A 206 22.04 -7.00 14.44
N VAL A 207 21.78 -6.99 13.12
CA VAL A 207 20.58 -6.35 12.54
C VAL A 207 19.32 -6.97 13.14
N ALA A 208 19.29 -8.30 13.28
CA ALA A 208 18.13 -8.99 13.80
C ALA A 208 17.82 -8.58 15.25
N ASP A 209 18.85 -8.47 16.08
CA ASP A 209 18.71 -8.04 17.47
C ASP A 209 18.18 -6.60 17.55
N ALA A 210 18.72 -5.69 16.73
CA ALA A 210 18.27 -4.30 16.69
C ALA A 210 16.79 -4.15 16.32
N VAL A 211 16.33 -4.94 15.36
CA VAL A 211 14.93 -4.91 14.90
C VAL A 211 14.01 -5.58 15.91
N LEU A 212 14.39 -6.73 16.46
CA LEU A 212 13.60 -7.47 17.46
C LEU A 212 13.45 -6.68 18.77
N GLU A 213 14.50 -5.99 19.23
CA GLU A 213 14.44 -5.11 20.41
C GLU A 213 13.51 -3.92 20.19
N SER A 214 13.42 -3.40 18.96
CA SER A 214 12.57 -2.27 18.61
C SER A 214 11.12 -2.68 18.31
N TYR A 215 10.84 -3.99 18.13
CA TYR A 215 9.60 -4.49 17.52
C TYR A 215 8.33 -4.06 18.27
N SER A 216 8.34 -4.08 19.60
CA SER A 216 7.18 -3.66 20.42
C SER A 216 6.89 -2.16 20.34
N HIS A 217 7.84 -1.36 19.86
CA HIS A 217 7.69 0.08 19.65
C HIS A 217 7.28 0.44 18.21
N LEU A 218 7.23 -0.55 17.32
CA LEU A 218 6.77 -0.36 15.94
C LEU A 218 5.24 -0.28 15.87
N GLU A 219 4.75 0.65 15.07
CA GLU A 219 3.34 0.76 14.69
C GLU A 219 2.89 -0.49 13.94
N ALA A 220 1.57 -0.72 13.91
CA ALA A 220 0.97 -1.86 13.22
C ALA A 220 1.33 -1.93 11.72
N GLU A 221 1.62 -0.79 11.09
CA GLU A 221 2.05 -0.71 9.69
C GLU A 221 3.55 -1.02 9.47
N LEU A 222 4.39 -0.87 10.50
CA LEU A 222 5.83 -1.13 10.41
C LEU A 222 6.22 -2.54 10.85
N GLN A 223 5.43 -3.16 11.74
CA GLN A 223 5.67 -4.53 12.21
C GLN A 223 5.80 -5.54 11.05
N PRO A 224 4.92 -5.58 10.04
CA PRO A 224 5.08 -6.49 8.90
C PRO A 224 6.38 -6.26 8.11
N LYS A 225 6.81 -5.00 7.96
CA LYS A 225 8.06 -4.63 7.27
C LYS A 225 9.29 -5.11 8.05
N ALA A 226 9.23 -5.09 9.37
CA ALA A 226 10.28 -5.62 10.23
C ALA A 226 10.38 -7.16 10.11
N ILE A 227 9.25 -7.88 10.09
CA ILE A 227 9.25 -9.33 9.86
C ILE A 227 9.73 -9.68 8.45
N GLU A 228 9.33 -8.91 7.44
CA GLU A 228 9.82 -9.04 6.06
C GLU A 228 11.36 -8.95 6.03
N LEU A 229 11.93 -7.92 6.64
CA LEU A 229 13.38 -7.76 6.78
C LEU A 229 14.03 -8.98 7.46
N LEU A 230 13.51 -9.39 8.62
CA LEU A 230 14.06 -10.50 9.42
C LEU A 230 13.99 -11.87 8.72
N THR A 231 13.15 -12.01 7.68
CA THR A 231 12.97 -13.26 6.93
C THR A 231 13.79 -13.31 5.64
N GLN A 232 14.46 -12.20 5.27
CA GLN A 232 15.32 -12.15 4.07
C GLN A 232 16.58 -13.00 4.17
N ARG A 233 17.11 -13.25 5.37
CA ARG A 233 18.34 -14.03 5.57
C ARG A 233 18.17 -15.11 6.61
N ALA A 234 18.85 -16.25 6.40
CA ALA A 234 18.74 -17.38 7.31
C ALA A 234 19.19 -17.05 8.75
N ALA A 235 20.28 -16.28 8.90
CA ALA A 235 20.78 -15.88 10.21
C ALA A 235 19.76 -15.05 11.01
N TRP A 236 19.11 -14.09 10.37
CA TRP A 236 18.11 -13.24 11.00
C TRP A 236 16.82 -13.99 11.32
N ALA A 237 16.42 -14.88 10.40
CA ALA A 237 15.25 -15.71 10.60
C ALA A 237 15.40 -16.65 11.79
N LYS A 238 16.61 -17.20 12.02
CA LYS A 238 16.91 -18.00 13.23
C LYS A 238 16.68 -17.19 14.52
N SER A 239 17.14 -15.94 14.57
CA SER A 239 16.89 -15.04 15.72
C SER A 239 15.40 -14.73 15.90
N LEU A 240 14.67 -14.51 14.80
CA LEU A 240 13.21 -14.32 14.83
C LEU A 240 12.48 -15.56 15.37
N LEU A 241 12.82 -16.75 14.88
CA LEU A 241 12.22 -18.00 15.35
C LEU A 241 12.55 -18.28 16.82
N ALA A 242 13.76 -17.96 17.27
CA ALA A 242 14.13 -18.04 18.68
C ALA A 242 13.30 -17.08 19.54
N ALA A 243 13.02 -15.86 19.06
CA ALA A 243 12.15 -14.91 19.75
C ALA A 243 10.70 -15.41 19.85
N ILE A 244 10.19 -16.08 18.80
CA ILE A 244 8.86 -16.73 18.81
C ILE A 244 8.83 -17.94 19.76
N ALA A 245 9.88 -18.77 19.75
CA ALA A 245 9.99 -19.90 20.65
C ALA A 245 10.04 -19.47 22.12
N ALA A 246 10.67 -18.33 22.40
CA ALA A 246 10.72 -17.69 23.73
C ALA A 246 9.43 -16.94 24.11
N GLY A 247 8.40 -16.91 23.24
CA GLY A 247 7.13 -16.22 23.51
C GLY A 247 7.20 -14.68 23.46
N ARG A 248 8.32 -14.10 22.98
CA ARG A 248 8.47 -12.63 22.82
C ARG A 248 7.67 -12.10 21.64
N LEU A 249 7.43 -12.93 20.63
CA LEU A 249 6.56 -12.63 19.49
C LEU A 249 5.55 -13.76 19.29
N PRO A 250 4.30 -13.45 18.90
CA PRO A 250 3.33 -14.47 18.55
C PRO A 250 3.72 -15.16 17.24
N ALA A 251 3.41 -16.45 17.10
CA ALA A 251 3.63 -17.18 15.84
C ALA A 251 2.84 -16.60 14.66
N SER A 252 1.74 -15.89 14.93
CA SER A 252 0.95 -15.16 13.94
C SER A 252 1.63 -13.91 13.39
N ALA A 253 2.80 -13.50 13.92
CA ALA A 253 3.58 -12.40 13.37
C ALA A 253 4.19 -12.75 11.99
N ILE A 254 4.39 -14.05 11.71
CA ILE A 254 4.89 -14.52 10.42
C ILE A 254 3.72 -14.99 9.56
N ASN A 255 3.63 -14.47 8.34
CA ASN A 255 2.62 -14.88 7.36
C ASN A 255 3.08 -16.08 6.52
N THR A 256 2.14 -16.73 5.82
CA THR A 256 2.41 -17.93 5.03
C THR A 256 3.51 -17.75 3.97
N ASN A 257 3.59 -16.58 3.32
CA ASN A 257 4.61 -16.32 2.30
C ASN A 257 6.00 -16.25 2.92
N GLN A 258 6.14 -15.59 4.06
CA GLN A 258 7.38 -15.56 4.81
C GLN A 258 7.78 -16.98 5.25
N ILE A 259 6.84 -17.81 5.71
CA ILE A 259 7.17 -19.19 6.06
C ILE A 259 7.67 -19.99 4.84
N ARG A 260 7.05 -19.82 3.66
CA ARG A 260 7.52 -20.44 2.41
C ARG A 260 8.90 -19.95 2.02
N GLN A 261 9.18 -18.65 2.14
CA GLN A 261 10.50 -18.07 1.90
C GLN A 261 11.55 -18.69 2.83
N LEU A 262 11.24 -18.86 4.12
CA LEU A 262 12.13 -19.54 5.07
C LEU A 262 12.36 -21.02 4.70
N LEU A 263 11.36 -21.71 4.19
CA LEU A 263 11.49 -23.08 3.69
C LEU A 263 12.35 -23.18 2.43
N ALA A 264 12.30 -22.15 1.57
CA ALA A 264 13.10 -22.04 0.34
C ALA A 264 14.54 -21.55 0.59
N SER A 265 14.93 -21.31 1.84
CA SER A 265 16.23 -20.71 2.18
C SER A 265 17.45 -21.59 1.92
N GLY A 266 17.27 -22.91 1.80
CA GLY A 266 18.37 -23.88 1.71
C GLY A 266 19.07 -24.19 3.04
N ASP A 267 18.77 -23.46 4.12
CA ASP A 267 19.34 -23.72 5.45
C ASP A 267 18.57 -24.83 6.18
N LYS A 268 19.24 -25.97 6.42
CA LYS A 268 18.62 -27.17 7.00
C LYS A 268 18.08 -26.96 8.42
N GLU A 269 18.76 -26.15 9.24
CA GLU A 269 18.36 -25.90 10.62
C GLU A 269 17.13 -25.01 10.67
N LEU A 270 17.12 -23.96 9.85
CA LEU A 270 15.99 -23.05 9.70
C LEU A 270 14.76 -23.78 9.17
N VAL A 271 14.91 -24.59 8.12
CA VAL A 271 13.84 -25.43 7.58
C VAL A 271 13.27 -26.37 8.65
N ALA A 272 14.15 -27.00 9.45
CA ALA A 272 13.71 -27.88 10.54
C ALA A 272 12.94 -27.11 11.63
N ALA A 273 13.42 -25.92 12.03
CA ALA A 273 12.77 -25.08 13.03
C ALA A 273 11.37 -24.62 12.56
N VAL A 274 11.25 -24.23 11.29
CA VAL A 274 9.97 -23.89 10.68
C VAL A 274 9.03 -25.10 10.68
N LYS A 275 9.49 -26.27 10.23
CA LYS A 275 8.67 -27.49 10.20
C LYS A 275 8.23 -27.95 11.58
N ALA A 276 9.08 -27.77 12.60
CA ALA A 276 8.73 -28.11 13.98
C ALA A 276 7.59 -27.22 14.52
N LYS A 277 7.54 -25.95 14.13
CA LYS A 277 6.58 -24.98 14.66
C LYS A 277 5.28 -24.89 13.84
N TRP A 278 5.37 -24.96 12.51
CA TRP A 278 4.22 -24.81 11.61
C TRP A 278 3.87 -26.09 10.83
N GLY A 279 4.64 -27.17 10.99
CA GLY A 279 4.43 -28.42 10.25
C GLY A 279 4.93 -28.36 8.81
N SER A 280 4.49 -29.32 7.99
CA SER A 280 4.73 -29.30 6.55
C SER A 280 3.80 -28.30 5.87
N ILE A 281 4.35 -27.22 5.34
CA ILE A 281 3.59 -26.32 4.45
C ILE A 281 3.46 -26.98 3.08
N ARG A 282 2.28 -26.87 2.49
CA ARG A 282 1.99 -27.39 1.16
C ARG A 282 2.70 -26.57 0.09
N GLU A 283 3.26 -27.25 -0.89
CA GLU A 283 3.91 -26.66 -2.07
C GLU A 283 3.01 -26.67 -3.32
N ASP A 284 1.85 -27.32 -3.24
CA ASP A 284 0.85 -27.41 -4.32
C ASP A 284 -0.53 -26.94 -3.84
N ARG A 285 -1.38 -26.52 -4.80
CA ARG A 285 -2.76 -26.04 -4.56
C ARG A 285 -3.53 -26.97 -3.62
N ASP A 286 -4.35 -26.39 -2.73
CA ASP A 286 -5.29 -27.16 -1.92
C ASP A 286 -6.64 -27.38 -2.62
N PRO A 287 -6.98 -28.62 -3.06
CA PRO A 287 -8.29 -28.87 -3.66
C PRO A 287 -9.45 -28.66 -2.66
N ARG A 288 -9.19 -28.61 -1.35
CA ARG A 288 -10.21 -28.35 -0.32
C ARG A 288 -10.61 -26.87 -0.25
N ARG A 289 -9.94 -25.96 -0.96
CA ARG A 289 -10.33 -24.54 -1.01
C ARG A 289 -11.73 -24.36 -1.58
N ASP A 290 -12.23 -25.27 -2.40
CA ASP A 290 -13.61 -25.27 -2.90
C ASP A 290 -14.64 -25.30 -1.75
N LEU A 291 -14.35 -26.00 -0.64
CA LEU A 291 -15.20 -26.04 0.56
C LEU A 291 -15.18 -24.69 1.29
N VAL A 292 -14.00 -24.06 1.40
CA VAL A 292 -13.85 -22.73 2.00
C VAL A 292 -14.60 -21.69 1.18
N ILE A 293 -14.48 -21.72 -0.15
CA ILE A 293 -15.24 -20.86 -1.06
C ILE A 293 -16.75 -21.02 -0.81
N ALA A 294 -17.24 -22.26 -0.69
CA ALA A 294 -18.66 -22.51 -0.41
C ALA A 294 -19.11 -21.99 0.96
N GLU A 295 -18.27 -22.10 1.99
CA GLU A 295 -18.53 -21.54 3.32
C GLU A 295 -18.56 -20.01 3.31
N MET A 296 -17.54 -19.38 2.72
CA MET A 296 -17.41 -17.93 2.63
C MET A 296 -18.54 -17.33 1.78
N ARG A 297 -18.94 -17.99 0.69
CA ARG A 297 -20.12 -17.62 -0.10
C ARG A 297 -21.36 -17.51 0.78
N ARG A 298 -21.60 -18.49 1.65
CA ARG A 298 -22.76 -18.48 2.59
C ARG A 298 -22.63 -17.36 3.62
N LEU A 299 -21.44 -17.17 4.19
CA LEU A 299 -21.17 -16.11 5.17
C LEU A 299 -21.49 -14.72 4.59
N ILE A 300 -20.96 -14.41 3.41
CA ILE A 300 -21.07 -13.10 2.76
C ILE A 300 -22.50 -12.85 2.28
N ARG A 301 -23.21 -13.87 1.78
CA ARG A 301 -24.61 -13.72 1.32
C ARG A 301 -25.61 -13.55 2.47
N ARG A 302 -25.34 -14.13 3.64
CA ARG A 302 -26.32 -14.14 4.75
C ARG A 302 -26.45 -12.79 5.44
N THR A 303 -25.36 -12.03 5.54
CA THR A 303 -25.33 -10.80 6.33
C THR A 303 -24.55 -9.72 5.57
N PRO A 304 -25.09 -8.50 5.44
CA PRO A 304 -24.35 -7.35 4.92
C PRO A 304 -23.01 -7.14 5.63
N GLY A 305 -22.00 -6.73 4.88
CA GLY A 305 -20.84 -6.02 5.43
C GLY A 305 -20.96 -4.52 5.20
N ASP A 306 -20.12 -3.77 5.89
CA ASP A 306 -19.94 -2.33 5.75
C ASP A 306 -18.71 -2.04 4.85
N PRO A 307 -18.90 -1.44 3.67
CA PRO A 307 -17.80 -1.20 2.74
C PRO A 307 -16.82 -0.11 3.23
N HIS A 308 -17.22 0.78 4.15
CA HIS A 308 -16.30 1.75 4.74
C HIS A 308 -15.31 1.05 5.68
N LYS A 309 -15.79 0.16 6.54
CA LYS A 309 -14.92 -0.71 7.36
C LYS A 309 -14.09 -1.66 6.50
N GLY A 310 -14.63 -2.07 5.36
CA GLY A 310 -13.93 -2.86 4.36
C GLY A 310 -12.64 -2.21 3.87
N VAL A 311 -12.55 -0.87 3.82
CA VAL A 311 -11.34 -0.14 3.40
C VAL A 311 -10.19 -0.39 4.37
N GLU A 312 -10.45 -0.43 5.67
CA GLU A 312 -9.42 -0.69 6.69
C GLU A 312 -8.86 -2.10 6.55
N VAL A 313 -9.75 -3.09 6.37
CA VAL A 313 -9.36 -4.49 6.15
C VAL A 313 -8.59 -4.63 4.83
N PHE A 314 -9.05 -3.97 3.77
CA PHE A 314 -8.37 -3.96 2.48
C PHE A 314 -6.95 -3.41 2.61
N ASN A 315 -6.76 -2.22 3.19
CA ASN A 315 -5.45 -1.59 3.32
C ASN A 315 -4.46 -2.47 4.11
N ARG A 316 -4.95 -3.13 5.16
CA ARG A 316 -4.14 -4.01 6.00
C ARG A 316 -3.71 -5.31 5.29
N VAL A 317 -4.58 -5.87 4.45
CA VAL A 317 -4.35 -7.21 3.85
C VAL A 317 -4.05 -7.11 2.36
N CYS A 318 -5.01 -6.63 1.57
CA CYS A 318 -4.96 -6.64 0.11
C CYS A 318 -4.12 -5.48 -0.46
N GLY A 319 -4.19 -4.31 0.18
CA GLY A 319 -3.50 -3.07 -0.22
C GLY A 319 -1.97 -3.16 -0.18
N GLN A 320 -1.42 -4.19 0.47
CA GLN A 320 0.00 -4.50 0.46
C GLN A 320 0.51 -4.98 -0.90
N CYS A 321 -0.40 -5.45 -1.76
CA CYS A 321 -0.06 -5.96 -3.09
C CYS A 321 -0.93 -5.37 -4.21
N HIS A 322 -2.18 -4.98 -3.91
CA HIS A 322 -3.15 -4.58 -4.92
C HIS A 322 -3.56 -3.12 -4.77
N ARG A 323 -3.85 -2.51 -5.92
CA ARG A 323 -4.57 -1.24 -5.98
C ARG A 323 -6.09 -1.46 -6.04
N LEU A 324 -6.83 -0.57 -5.41
CA LEU A 324 -8.28 -0.46 -5.53
C LEU A 324 -8.67 1.02 -5.46
N TYR A 325 -9.37 1.51 -6.48
CA TYR A 325 -9.72 2.92 -6.65
C TYR A 325 -8.50 3.87 -6.51
N GLY A 326 -7.35 3.44 -7.04
CA GLY A 326 -6.10 4.19 -7.00
C GLY A 326 -5.31 4.09 -5.69
N GLN A 327 -5.80 3.37 -4.68
CA GLN A 327 -5.13 3.20 -3.39
C GLN A 327 -4.50 1.81 -3.25
N GLY A 328 -3.29 1.72 -2.71
CA GLY A 328 -2.56 0.47 -2.46
C GLY A 328 -1.30 0.29 -3.32
N ALA A 329 -0.66 -0.87 -3.19
CA ALA A 329 0.60 -1.19 -3.84
C ALA A 329 0.43 -1.76 -5.27
N ASP A 330 1.47 -1.60 -6.10
CA ASP A 330 1.52 -2.09 -7.48
C ASP A 330 2.37 -3.37 -7.59
N VAL A 331 1.93 -4.45 -6.94
CA VAL A 331 2.56 -5.77 -7.04
C VAL A 331 1.69 -6.70 -7.87
N GLY A 332 0.47 -6.96 -7.39
CA GLY A 332 -0.56 -7.70 -8.11
C GLY A 332 -1.39 -6.80 -9.04
N PRO A 333 -2.38 -7.37 -9.74
CA PRO A 333 -3.26 -6.62 -10.62
C PRO A 333 -4.03 -5.52 -9.87
N ASP A 334 -4.28 -4.40 -10.54
CA ASP A 334 -5.22 -3.37 -10.07
C ASP A 334 -6.64 -3.94 -10.07
N LEU A 335 -7.23 -4.01 -8.88
CA LEU A 335 -8.56 -4.56 -8.63
C LEU A 335 -9.67 -3.56 -8.96
N THR A 336 -9.40 -2.37 -9.45
CA THR A 336 -10.47 -1.43 -9.85
C THR A 336 -11.23 -1.98 -11.06
N ALA A 337 -10.51 -2.56 -12.03
CA ALA A 337 -11.08 -3.08 -13.27
C ALA A 337 -10.87 -4.60 -13.48
N ASN A 338 -9.92 -5.21 -12.76
CA ASN A 338 -9.56 -6.62 -12.97
C ASN A 338 -9.94 -7.51 -11.79
N GLY A 339 -10.18 -8.79 -12.06
CA GLY A 339 -10.40 -9.80 -11.02
C GLY A 339 -11.74 -9.70 -10.27
N ARG A 340 -12.65 -8.84 -10.74
CA ARG A 340 -13.95 -8.54 -10.12
C ARG A 340 -15.11 -8.59 -11.12
N SER A 341 -14.99 -9.39 -12.18
CA SER A 341 -16.06 -9.48 -13.20
C SER A 341 -17.34 -10.16 -12.66
N SER A 342 -17.23 -10.96 -11.60
CA SER A 342 -18.36 -11.58 -10.92
C SER A 342 -18.02 -11.90 -9.46
N PHE A 343 -19.04 -12.06 -8.62
CA PHE A 343 -18.89 -12.49 -7.23
C PHE A 343 -18.15 -13.82 -7.09
N GLU A 344 -18.45 -14.78 -7.97
CA GLU A 344 -17.82 -16.11 -7.96
C GLU A 344 -16.33 -16.04 -8.30
N GLN A 345 -15.95 -15.18 -9.26
CA GLN A 345 -14.55 -14.95 -9.56
C GLN A 345 -13.80 -14.34 -8.38
N ILE A 346 -14.40 -13.37 -7.67
CA ILE A 346 -13.78 -12.75 -6.50
C ILE A 346 -13.57 -13.79 -5.39
N LEU A 347 -14.60 -14.60 -5.09
CA LEU A 347 -14.48 -15.67 -4.10
C LEU A 347 -13.34 -16.63 -4.43
N SER A 348 -13.26 -17.06 -5.70
CA SER A 348 -12.18 -17.94 -6.15
C SER A 348 -10.81 -17.26 -6.06
N ASN A 349 -10.67 -16.02 -6.49
CA ASN A 349 -9.40 -15.31 -6.46
C ASN A 349 -8.93 -15.11 -5.00
N VAL A 350 -9.82 -14.67 -4.11
CA VAL A 350 -9.52 -14.35 -2.71
C VAL A 350 -9.24 -15.60 -1.89
N PHE A 351 -10.07 -16.62 -2.03
CA PHE A 351 -9.98 -17.83 -1.21
C PHE A 351 -9.28 -18.98 -1.92
N ASP A 352 -8.91 -18.89 -3.19
CA ASP A 352 -8.06 -19.87 -3.86
C ASP A 352 -7.16 -19.20 -4.91
N PRO A 353 -6.24 -18.33 -4.47
CA PRO A 353 -5.39 -17.57 -5.39
C PRO A 353 -4.48 -18.42 -6.26
N SER A 354 -4.25 -19.69 -5.88
CA SER A 354 -3.42 -20.63 -6.63
C SER A 354 -4.21 -21.44 -7.67
N LEU A 355 -5.54 -21.27 -7.78
CA LEU A 355 -6.35 -21.96 -8.79
C LEU A 355 -5.99 -21.58 -10.22
N VAL A 356 -5.90 -20.27 -10.48
CA VAL A 356 -5.52 -19.72 -11.78
C VAL A 356 -4.52 -18.59 -11.56
N ILE A 357 -3.28 -18.84 -11.96
CA ILE A 357 -2.20 -17.85 -11.89
C ILE A 357 -1.93 -17.38 -13.33
N GLY A 358 -2.17 -16.11 -13.62
CA GLY A 358 -1.81 -15.53 -14.91
C GLY A 358 -0.30 -15.56 -15.12
N ALA A 359 0.15 -15.76 -16.36
CA ALA A 359 1.59 -15.87 -16.68
C ALA A 359 2.42 -14.69 -16.17
N ALA A 360 1.88 -13.46 -16.27
CA ALA A 360 2.53 -12.24 -15.77
C ALA A 360 2.62 -12.13 -14.23
N TYR A 361 1.98 -13.04 -13.50
CA TYR A 361 1.91 -13.05 -12.03
C TYR A 361 2.49 -14.35 -11.43
N GLN A 362 3.25 -15.12 -12.21
CA GLN A 362 4.00 -16.26 -11.69
C GLN A 362 5.20 -15.76 -10.89
N ALA A 363 5.19 -16.03 -9.58
CA ALA A 363 6.27 -15.64 -8.69
C ALA A 363 7.50 -16.53 -8.83
N VAL A 364 8.65 -15.98 -8.46
CA VAL A 364 9.92 -16.69 -8.35
C VAL A 364 10.47 -16.53 -6.93
N ASN A 365 11.15 -17.58 -6.45
CA ASN A 365 12.02 -17.53 -5.29
C ASN A 365 13.45 -17.38 -5.80
N VAL A 366 14.14 -16.35 -5.35
CA VAL A 366 15.51 -16.01 -5.75
C VAL A 366 16.41 -16.11 -4.55
N ARG A 367 17.44 -16.94 -4.64
CA ARG A 367 18.55 -16.93 -3.70
C ARG A 367 19.71 -16.16 -4.31
N THR A 368 20.28 -15.25 -3.55
CA THR A 368 21.42 -14.43 -3.97
C THR A 368 22.71 -14.95 -3.33
N LEU A 369 23.86 -14.61 -3.93
CA LEU A 369 25.18 -14.99 -3.42
C LEU A 369 25.49 -14.38 -2.05
N ASP A 370 24.87 -13.24 -1.71
CA ASP A 370 24.95 -12.61 -0.39
C ASP A 370 24.03 -13.27 0.67
N GLY A 371 23.42 -14.41 0.35
CA GLY A 371 22.62 -15.21 1.26
C GLY A 371 21.20 -14.69 1.50
N ARG A 372 20.73 -13.69 0.75
CA ARG A 372 19.33 -13.29 0.77
C ARG A 372 18.46 -14.29 0.01
N VAL A 373 17.22 -14.43 0.47
CA VAL A 373 16.16 -15.18 -0.17
C VAL A 373 15.04 -14.19 -0.41
N LEU A 374 14.65 -14.00 -1.67
CA LEU A 374 13.62 -13.05 -2.07
C LEU A 374 12.51 -13.81 -2.80
N THR A 375 11.25 -13.52 -2.46
CA THR A 375 10.10 -14.01 -3.22
C THR A 375 9.43 -12.81 -3.88
N GLY A 376 9.29 -12.84 -5.20
CA GLY A 376 8.75 -11.72 -5.96
C GLY A 376 8.24 -12.09 -7.35
N LEU A 377 7.56 -11.14 -7.97
CA LEU A 377 7.11 -11.22 -9.36
C LEU A 377 8.20 -10.66 -10.28
N PRO A 378 8.72 -11.45 -11.24
CA PRO A 378 9.71 -10.95 -12.19
C PRO A 378 9.05 -9.97 -13.16
N VAL A 379 9.57 -8.75 -13.22
CA VAL A 379 9.14 -7.71 -14.19
C VAL A 379 10.14 -7.58 -15.31
N GLU A 380 11.41 -7.88 -15.04
CA GLU A 380 12.49 -7.93 -16.02
C GLU A 380 13.43 -9.07 -15.64
N ASP A 381 13.79 -9.92 -16.60
CA ASP A 381 14.78 -10.99 -16.44
C ASP A 381 15.62 -11.04 -17.73
N ASN A 382 16.88 -10.62 -17.65
CA ASN A 382 17.83 -10.67 -18.76
C ASN A 382 19.26 -10.96 -18.27
N ASP A 383 20.20 -11.02 -19.22
CA ASP A 383 21.60 -11.38 -18.96
C ASP A 383 22.31 -10.42 -17.99
N GLN A 384 21.83 -9.19 -17.81
CA GLN A 384 22.46 -8.20 -16.94
C GLN A 384 21.80 -8.10 -15.56
N ARG A 385 20.47 -8.23 -15.49
CA ARG A 385 19.73 -8.00 -14.25
C ARG A 385 18.41 -8.78 -14.17
N LEU A 386 18.01 -9.03 -12.94
CA LEU A 386 16.70 -9.52 -12.55
C LEU A 386 16.01 -8.46 -11.70
N VAL A 387 14.81 -8.06 -12.10
CA VAL A 387 14.00 -7.04 -11.40
C VAL A 387 12.73 -7.70 -10.86
N LEU A 388 12.57 -7.69 -9.54
CA LEU A 388 11.45 -8.33 -8.84
C LEU A 388 10.56 -7.27 -8.21
N LYS A 389 9.25 -7.37 -8.43
CA LYS A 389 8.25 -6.74 -7.55
C LYS A 389 8.06 -7.62 -6.33
N VAL A 390 8.38 -7.11 -5.15
CA VAL A 390 8.20 -7.82 -3.88
C VAL A 390 7.05 -7.22 -3.07
N GLN A 391 6.67 -7.88 -1.97
CA GLN A 391 5.56 -7.45 -1.10
C GLN A 391 5.71 -5.99 -0.66
N GLY A 392 4.59 -5.24 -0.61
CA GLY A 392 4.58 -3.84 -0.20
C GLY A 392 4.93 -2.85 -1.31
N GLY A 393 4.95 -3.28 -2.58
CA GLY A 393 5.14 -2.41 -3.75
C GLY A 393 6.60 -2.05 -4.05
N LYS A 394 7.55 -2.77 -3.46
CA LYS A 394 8.98 -2.53 -3.67
C LYS A 394 9.47 -3.23 -4.93
N THR A 395 10.50 -2.66 -5.53
CA THR A 395 11.24 -3.27 -6.64
C THR A 395 12.66 -3.60 -6.17
N GLU A 396 13.04 -4.86 -6.24
CA GLU A 396 14.40 -5.33 -6.01
C GLU A 396 15.10 -5.48 -7.36
N LEU A 397 16.22 -4.78 -7.55
CA LEU A 397 17.08 -4.90 -8.71
C LEU A 397 18.32 -5.70 -8.31
N LEU A 398 18.49 -6.85 -8.93
CA LEU A 398 19.59 -7.78 -8.68
C LEU A 398 20.44 -7.85 -9.94
N ALA A 399 21.76 -7.67 -9.82
CA ALA A 399 22.66 -7.99 -10.92
C ALA A 399 22.59 -9.50 -11.18
N ARG A 400 22.64 -9.94 -12.44
CA ARG A 400 22.50 -11.36 -12.75
C ARG A 400 23.59 -12.22 -12.11
N ASP A 401 24.79 -11.64 -11.99
CA ASP A 401 25.95 -12.25 -11.34
C ASP A 401 25.78 -12.41 -9.82
N ASP A 402 24.87 -11.67 -9.17
CA ASP A 402 24.58 -11.79 -7.74
C ASP A 402 23.52 -12.86 -7.44
N VAL A 403 22.91 -13.46 -8.47
CA VAL A 403 21.84 -14.45 -8.34
C VAL A 403 22.40 -15.87 -8.39
N ASP A 404 22.22 -16.60 -7.29
CA ASP A 404 22.64 -18.00 -7.15
C ASP A 404 21.61 -18.96 -7.78
N GLU A 405 20.34 -18.82 -7.41
CA GLU A 405 19.27 -19.70 -7.90
C GLU A 405 17.97 -18.92 -8.08
N VAL A 406 17.26 -19.23 -9.18
CA VAL A 406 15.89 -18.76 -9.42
C VAL A 406 15.00 -19.99 -9.56
N GLN A 407 14.00 -20.10 -8.69
CA GLN A 407 13.02 -21.18 -8.71
C GLN A 407 11.63 -20.61 -8.93
N GLN A 408 10.94 -21.09 -9.97
CA GLN A 408 9.55 -20.73 -10.21
C GLN A 408 8.63 -21.31 -9.14
N SER A 409 7.76 -20.47 -8.58
CA SER A 409 6.76 -20.89 -7.60
C SER A 409 5.58 -21.57 -8.30
N LYS A 410 5.15 -22.72 -7.75
CA LYS A 410 3.90 -23.39 -8.17
C LYS A 410 2.65 -22.74 -7.58
N LEU A 411 2.83 -21.93 -6.53
CA LEU A 411 1.75 -21.26 -5.81
C LEU A 411 1.75 -19.77 -6.12
N SER A 412 0.59 -19.15 -5.96
CA SER A 412 0.47 -17.70 -6.06
C SER A 412 1.27 -17.01 -4.96
N MET A 413 1.79 -15.81 -5.26
CA MET A 413 2.35 -14.91 -4.26
C MET A 413 1.26 -14.37 -3.32
N MET A 414 -0.01 -14.43 -3.71
CA MET A 414 -1.10 -14.05 -2.86
C MET A 414 -1.33 -15.15 -1.79
N PRO A 415 -1.40 -14.78 -0.49
CA PRO A 415 -1.46 -15.76 0.59
C PRO A 415 -2.81 -16.49 0.63
N GLU A 416 -2.77 -17.78 0.97
CA GLU A 416 -3.95 -18.57 1.31
C GLU A 416 -4.25 -18.50 2.83
N GLY A 417 -5.46 -18.91 3.22
CA GLY A 417 -5.85 -18.98 4.64
C GLY A 417 -6.39 -17.68 5.22
N LEU A 418 -6.84 -16.74 4.38
CA LEU A 418 -7.37 -15.46 4.82
C LEU A 418 -8.55 -15.60 5.78
N GLU A 419 -9.39 -16.61 5.58
CA GLU A 419 -10.55 -16.94 6.41
C GLU A 419 -10.19 -17.29 7.86
N THR A 420 -8.95 -17.68 8.13
CA THR A 420 -8.45 -17.95 9.49
C THR A 420 -7.78 -16.74 10.14
N GLN A 421 -7.43 -15.73 9.33
CA GLN A 421 -6.73 -14.51 9.78
C GLN A 421 -7.68 -13.35 10.04
N LEU A 422 -8.88 -13.39 9.44
CA LEU A 422 -9.91 -12.36 9.57
C LEU A 422 -11.10 -12.89 10.37
N LYS A 423 -11.71 -11.99 11.16
CA LYS A 423 -12.99 -12.29 11.79
C LYS A 423 -14.09 -12.38 10.73
N PRO A 424 -15.18 -13.14 10.98
CA PRO A 424 -16.30 -13.22 10.05
C PRO A 424 -16.89 -11.86 9.65
N ASP A 425 -16.87 -10.87 10.53
CA ASP A 425 -17.35 -9.51 10.25
C ASP A 425 -16.39 -8.78 9.30
N GLU A 426 -15.08 -8.88 9.52
CA GLU A 426 -14.07 -8.29 8.63
C GLU A 426 -14.10 -8.88 7.23
N ILE A 427 -14.40 -10.18 7.10
CA ILE A 427 -14.57 -10.84 5.78
C ILE A 427 -15.78 -10.23 5.05
N ARG A 428 -16.90 -10.02 5.75
CA ARG A 428 -18.11 -9.42 5.15
C ARG A 428 -17.86 -7.98 4.76
N ASP A 429 -17.22 -7.19 5.62
CA ASP A 429 -16.87 -5.80 5.37
C ASP A 429 -15.90 -5.67 4.19
N LEU A 430 -14.85 -6.51 4.13
CA LEU A 430 -13.93 -6.58 3.00
C LEU A 430 -14.67 -6.91 1.71
N PHE A 431 -15.53 -7.92 1.72
CA PHE A 431 -16.28 -8.29 0.52
C PHE A 431 -17.28 -7.20 0.13
N ALA A 432 -17.93 -6.51 1.06
CA ALA A 432 -18.82 -5.39 0.75
C ALA A 432 -18.10 -4.29 -0.05
N LEU A 433 -16.81 -4.03 0.23
CA LEU A 433 -15.96 -3.16 -0.56
C LEU A 433 -15.53 -3.80 -1.89
N LEU A 434 -14.99 -5.03 -1.85
CA LEU A 434 -14.50 -5.73 -3.05
C LEU A 434 -15.62 -6.00 -4.07
N THR A 435 -16.87 -5.92 -3.68
CA THR A 435 -18.00 -6.10 -4.59
C THR A 435 -18.69 -4.80 -4.95
N LEU A 436 -18.09 -3.64 -4.68
CA LEU A 436 -18.62 -2.33 -5.05
C LEU A 436 -18.10 -1.88 -6.43
N ASP A 437 -18.89 -1.30 -7.32
CA ASP A 437 -18.38 -0.87 -8.64
C ASP A 437 -17.57 0.45 -8.56
N ARG A 438 -17.80 1.24 -7.51
CA ARG A 438 -17.19 2.56 -7.24
C ARG A 438 -16.71 2.64 -5.79
N PRO A 439 -15.92 3.67 -5.41
CA PRO A 439 -15.56 3.89 -4.01
C PRO A 439 -16.78 3.99 -3.09
N PRO A 440 -16.70 3.57 -1.81
CA PRO A 440 -17.83 3.63 -0.88
C PRO A 440 -18.30 5.05 -0.55
N SER A 441 -17.47 6.06 -0.81
CA SER A 441 -17.85 7.47 -0.68
C SER A 441 -18.70 7.99 -1.85
N ASP A 442 -18.79 7.24 -2.95
CA ASP A 442 -19.58 7.61 -4.11
C ASP A 442 -21.06 7.24 -3.88
N PRO A 443 -22.01 8.18 -3.94
CA PRO A 443 -23.43 7.90 -3.72
C PRO A 443 -24.04 6.97 -4.79
N GLU A 444 -23.41 6.87 -5.97
CA GLU A 444 -23.84 5.99 -7.06
C GLU A 444 -23.19 4.60 -7.01
N ALA A 445 -22.49 4.28 -5.92
CA ALA A 445 -21.83 3.00 -5.76
C ALA A 445 -22.82 1.83 -5.64
N LYS A 446 -22.65 0.80 -6.47
CA LYS A 446 -23.55 -0.36 -6.57
C LYS A 446 -22.78 -1.65 -6.37
N GLN A 447 -23.46 -2.63 -5.79
CA GLN A 447 -22.92 -3.98 -5.64
C GLN A 447 -22.87 -4.69 -6.99
N LEU A 448 -21.81 -5.45 -7.24
CA LEU A 448 -21.66 -6.27 -8.43
C LEU A 448 -22.81 -7.31 -8.53
N PRO A 449 -23.20 -7.70 -9.75
CA PRO A 449 -24.23 -8.73 -9.93
C PRO A 449 -23.87 -10.05 -9.24
N GLY A 450 -24.85 -10.71 -8.62
CA GLY A 450 -24.72 -12.05 -8.03
C GLY A 450 -24.13 -12.12 -6.61
N VAL A 451 -23.77 -10.96 -6.04
CA VAL A 451 -23.20 -10.85 -4.68
C VAL A 451 -24.24 -11.14 -3.61
N ARG A 452 -25.43 -10.59 -3.77
CA ARG A 452 -26.59 -10.94 -2.95
C ARG A 452 -27.66 -11.57 -3.82
N GLU A 453 -27.95 -12.83 -3.53
CA GLU A 453 -29.24 -13.42 -3.85
C GLU A 453 -30.01 -13.42 -2.53
N PRO A 454 -30.99 -12.53 -2.33
CA PRO A 454 -31.82 -12.55 -1.14
C PRO A 454 -32.45 -13.93 -0.99
N LEU A 455 -31.99 -14.67 0.02
CA LEU A 455 -32.48 -16.00 0.29
C LEU A 455 -33.89 -15.90 0.86
N PRO A 456 -34.86 -16.68 0.35
CA PRO A 456 -36.22 -16.66 0.87
C PRO A 456 -36.23 -16.97 2.36
N ARG A 457 -36.88 -16.12 3.15
CA ARG A 457 -36.99 -16.27 4.61
C ARG A 457 -38.24 -15.58 5.12
N ALA A 458 -38.89 -16.16 6.12
CA ALA A 458 -40.06 -15.60 6.76
C ALA A 458 -39.90 -15.60 8.27
N SER A 459 -40.49 -14.60 8.93
CA SER A 459 -40.46 -14.50 10.39
C SER A 459 -41.73 -13.87 10.92
N THR A 460 -42.16 -14.32 12.09
CA THR A 460 -43.23 -13.70 12.90
C THR A 460 -42.66 -12.94 14.11
N ASP A 461 -41.34 -12.91 14.27
CA ASP A 461 -40.64 -12.16 15.32
C ASP A 461 -40.44 -10.70 14.89
N PRO A 462 -41.05 -9.72 15.58
CA PRO A 462 -40.94 -8.30 15.23
C PRO A 462 -39.50 -7.77 15.16
N THR A 463 -38.58 -8.36 15.93
CA THR A 463 -37.17 -7.95 15.92
C THR A 463 -36.47 -8.21 14.58
N GLN A 464 -37.05 -9.09 13.74
CA GLN A 464 -36.49 -9.48 12.45
C GLN A 464 -37.14 -8.74 11.27
N PHE A 465 -38.27 -8.08 11.46
CA PHE A 465 -39.08 -7.50 10.37
C PHE A 465 -38.31 -6.45 9.57
N ALA A 466 -37.65 -5.50 10.24
CA ALA A 466 -36.85 -4.46 9.58
C ALA A 466 -35.77 -5.04 8.64
N SER A 467 -35.13 -6.15 9.06
CA SER A 467 -34.09 -6.81 8.25
C SER A 467 -34.63 -7.52 7.02
N ILE A 468 -35.89 -7.96 7.04
CA ILE A 468 -36.54 -8.62 5.90
C ILE A 468 -37.14 -7.58 4.97
N LEU A 469 -37.83 -6.57 5.51
CA LEU A 469 -38.40 -5.45 4.77
C LEU A 469 -37.34 -4.64 4.04
N GLY A 470 -36.19 -4.40 4.67
CA GLY A 470 -35.10 -3.61 4.10
C GLY A 470 -34.54 -4.14 2.77
N GLU A 471 -34.85 -5.37 2.37
CA GLU A 471 -34.48 -5.94 1.07
C GLU A 471 -35.24 -5.27 -0.10
N VAL A 472 -36.46 -4.78 0.14
CA VAL A 472 -37.30 -4.10 -0.88
C VAL A 472 -37.72 -2.70 -0.48
N ALA A 473 -37.65 -2.37 0.81
CA ALA A 473 -38.02 -1.08 1.38
C ALA A 473 -36.97 -0.62 2.40
N PRO A 474 -35.77 -0.21 1.96
CA PRO A 474 -34.68 0.17 2.86
C PRO A 474 -35.11 1.25 3.86
N GLY A 475 -34.77 1.07 5.13
CA GLY A 475 -35.08 2.01 6.20
C GLY A 475 -36.55 2.05 6.66
N PHE A 476 -37.46 1.32 6.00
CA PHE A 476 -38.83 1.14 6.50
C PHE A 476 -38.86 0.04 7.58
N THR A 477 -39.65 0.28 8.61
CA THR A 477 -39.89 -0.67 9.70
C THR A 477 -41.38 -0.93 9.85
N THR A 478 -41.71 -2.03 10.53
CA THR A 478 -43.09 -2.29 10.97
C THR A 478 -43.04 -3.02 12.30
N ASP A 479 -43.98 -2.70 13.18
CA ASP A 479 -44.06 -3.28 14.52
C ASP A 479 -45.18 -4.33 14.62
N ALA A 480 -46.08 -4.36 13.63
CA ALA A 480 -47.25 -5.24 13.64
C ALA A 480 -47.62 -5.70 12.23
N VAL A 481 -47.62 -7.01 12.03
CA VAL A 481 -48.06 -7.67 10.80
C VAL A 481 -48.99 -8.83 11.16
N GLY A 482 -49.94 -9.14 10.29
CA GLY A 482 -50.90 -10.21 10.51
C GLY A 482 -50.40 -11.59 10.07
N GLU A 483 -51.22 -12.27 9.29
CA GLU A 483 -50.99 -13.66 8.89
C GLU A 483 -49.63 -13.87 8.22
N GLY A 484 -48.89 -14.86 8.70
CA GLY A 484 -47.65 -15.32 8.07
C GLY A 484 -46.43 -14.41 8.28
N GLY A 485 -46.54 -13.35 9.09
CA GLY A 485 -45.40 -12.51 9.41
C GLY A 485 -44.92 -11.63 8.24
N VAL A 486 -43.64 -11.28 8.27
CA VAL A 486 -42.93 -10.69 7.13
C VAL A 486 -42.15 -11.80 6.42
N ALA A 487 -42.37 -11.96 5.11
CA ALA A 487 -41.73 -13.02 4.33
C ALA A 487 -41.05 -12.48 3.07
N LEU A 488 -39.73 -12.64 2.96
CA LEU A 488 -39.00 -12.48 1.71
C LEU A 488 -39.16 -13.74 0.86
N LEU A 489 -39.73 -13.58 -0.32
CA LEU A 489 -39.99 -14.60 -1.30
C LEU A 489 -38.91 -14.55 -2.39
N ALA A 490 -38.59 -15.73 -2.96
CA ALA A 490 -37.67 -15.83 -4.08
C ALA A 490 -38.17 -15.02 -5.28
N GLU A 491 -39.47 -15.12 -5.54
CA GLU A 491 -40.14 -14.58 -6.70
C GLU A 491 -41.65 -14.41 -6.45
N HIS A 492 -42.26 -13.39 -7.04
CA HIS A 492 -43.71 -13.24 -7.19
C HIS A 492 -44.02 -12.44 -8.48
N ALA A 493 -44.98 -12.93 -9.27
CA ALA A 493 -45.42 -12.31 -10.52
C ALA A 493 -44.27 -11.85 -11.43
N GLY A 494 -43.25 -12.69 -11.62
CA GLY A 494 -42.07 -12.48 -12.45
C GLY A 494 -40.96 -11.63 -11.83
N ARG A 495 -41.16 -11.03 -10.63
CA ARG A 495 -40.11 -10.26 -9.94
C ARG A 495 -39.46 -11.09 -8.85
N LYS A 496 -38.14 -11.04 -8.78
CA LYS A 496 -37.35 -11.70 -7.73
C LYS A 496 -37.32 -10.82 -6.46
N ALA A 497 -37.05 -11.45 -5.31
CA ALA A 497 -36.84 -10.77 -4.04
C ALA A 497 -38.03 -9.90 -3.61
N VAL A 498 -39.16 -10.54 -3.32
CA VAL A 498 -40.41 -9.83 -3.01
C VAL A 498 -40.75 -10.02 -1.55
N VAL A 499 -41.06 -8.95 -0.81
CA VAL A 499 -41.51 -9.09 0.58
C VAL A 499 -43.03 -9.17 0.62
N ARG A 500 -43.55 -10.14 1.34
CA ARG A 500 -44.97 -10.30 1.62
C ARG A 500 -45.30 -9.85 3.03
N THR A 501 -46.37 -9.07 3.18
CA THR A 501 -46.99 -8.74 4.47
C THR A 501 -48.50 -8.99 4.43
N HIS A 502 -49.15 -8.92 5.59
CA HIS A 502 -50.60 -9.05 5.73
C HIS A 502 -51.12 -8.04 6.76
N PRO A 503 -52.31 -7.44 6.58
CA PRO A 503 -52.90 -6.57 7.59
C PRO A 503 -53.10 -7.29 8.92
N VAL A 504 -53.08 -6.56 10.03
CA VAL A 504 -53.15 -7.15 11.38
C VAL A 504 -54.55 -7.68 11.70
N SER A 505 -55.59 -6.92 11.34
CA SER A 505 -57.00 -7.32 11.44
C SER A 505 -57.82 -6.61 10.36
N ARG A 506 -59.12 -6.92 10.26
CA ARG A 506 -60.07 -6.27 9.34
C ARG A 506 -60.05 -4.75 9.46
N GLU A 507 -59.83 -4.26 10.66
CA GLU A 507 -59.85 -2.84 11.02
C GLU A 507 -58.44 -2.26 11.21
N LYS A 508 -57.39 -3.09 11.25
CA LYS A 508 -56.02 -2.67 11.53
C LYS A 508 -55.05 -3.08 10.43
N SER A 509 -54.52 -2.08 9.73
CA SER A 509 -53.50 -2.24 8.69
C SER A 509 -52.16 -2.75 9.23
N CYS A 510 -51.35 -3.31 8.34
CA CYS A 510 -49.90 -3.42 8.53
C CYS A 510 -49.26 -2.17 7.95
N THR A 511 -48.62 -1.34 8.79
CA THR A 511 -48.03 -0.07 8.38
C THR A 511 -46.51 -0.21 8.29
N LEU A 512 -45.95 0.11 7.13
CA LEU A 512 -44.51 0.31 6.96
C LEU A 512 -44.21 1.78 7.16
N ALA A 513 -43.39 2.14 8.16
CA ALA A 513 -43.07 3.51 8.48
C ALA A 513 -41.58 3.80 8.29
N ARG A 514 -41.27 5.01 7.81
CA ARG A 514 -39.91 5.53 7.75
C ARG A 514 -39.91 7.04 7.97
N THR A 515 -38.98 7.53 8.78
CA THR A 515 -38.66 8.96 8.86
C THR A 515 -37.63 9.30 7.79
N ILE A 516 -37.91 10.34 7.01
CA ILE A 516 -37.14 10.74 5.83
C ILE A 516 -36.79 12.23 5.95
N ASP A 517 -35.51 12.55 5.83
CA ASP A 517 -35.04 13.93 5.64
C ASP A 517 -35.10 14.26 4.14
N VAL A 518 -36.03 15.13 3.75
CA VAL A 518 -36.19 15.50 2.34
C VAL A 518 -35.16 16.58 1.98
N PRO A 519 -34.24 16.35 1.01
CA PRO A 519 -33.18 17.30 0.70
C PRO A 519 -33.72 18.66 0.25
N ALA A 520 -33.15 19.75 0.78
CA ALA A 520 -33.52 21.10 0.40
C ALA A 520 -33.18 21.37 -1.08
N GLY A 521 -34.12 21.99 -1.81
CA GLY A 521 -33.91 22.43 -3.20
C GLY A 521 -33.82 21.32 -4.24
N LYS A 522 -34.08 20.05 -3.88
CA LYS A 522 -34.11 18.91 -4.79
C LYS A 522 -35.53 18.41 -5.02
N LYS A 523 -35.78 17.88 -6.22
CA LYS A 523 -37.04 17.19 -6.50
C LYS A 523 -36.96 15.80 -5.87
N THR A 524 -37.91 15.43 -5.02
CA THR A 524 -37.88 14.15 -4.31
C THR A 524 -39.17 13.36 -4.54
N GLN A 525 -39.02 12.12 -5.01
CA GLN A 525 -40.12 11.19 -5.27
C GLN A 525 -39.92 9.90 -4.49
N LEU A 526 -41.00 9.34 -3.97
CA LEU A 526 -41.04 8.00 -3.41
C LEU A 526 -41.73 7.08 -4.42
N GLU A 527 -40.96 6.14 -4.96
CA GLU A 527 -41.42 5.13 -5.91
C GLU A 527 -41.78 3.85 -5.18
N ILE A 528 -43.02 3.37 -5.39
CA ILE A 528 -43.60 2.21 -4.71
C ILE A 528 -44.10 1.22 -5.75
N ASP A 529 -43.56 0.01 -5.73
CA ASP A 529 -44.02 -1.11 -6.54
C ASP A 529 -44.67 -2.18 -5.66
N VAL A 530 -45.95 -2.44 -5.92
CA VAL A 530 -46.77 -3.37 -5.14
C VAL A 530 -47.52 -4.34 -6.03
N SER A 531 -47.87 -5.49 -5.46
CA SER A 531 -48.67 -6.54 -6.06
C SER A 531 -49.64 -7.14 -5.03
N HIS A 532 -50.47 -8.09 -5.47
CA HIS A 532 -51.54 -8.70 -4.70
C HIS A 532 -51.46 -10.23 -4.77
N ASP A 533 -52.18 -10.92 -3.87
CA ASP A 533 -52.40 -12.37 -3.99
C ASP A 533 -53.35 -12.63 -5.17
N PRO A 534 -53.11 -13.64 -6.03
CA PRO A 534 -54.01 -13.95 -7.15
C PRO A 534 -55.49 -14.17 -6.77
N ARG A 535 -55.77 -14.47 -5.50
CA ARG A 535 -57.12 -14.75 -4.96
C ARG A 535 -57.75 -13.56 -4.25
N GLY A 536 -57.03 -12.47 -4.04
CA GLY A 536 -57.46 -11.34 -3.22
C GLY A 536 -57.09 -9.98 -3.81
N ASP A 537 -57.61 -8.95 -3.18
CA ASP A 537 -57.18 -7.57 -3.32
C ASP A 537 -56.85 -7.01 -1.94
N TRP A 538 -56.27 -5.81 -1.91
CA TRP A 538 -56.03 -5.04 -0.70
C TRP A 538 -55.94 -3.56 -1.07
N ARG A 539 -55.88 -2.67 -0.08
CA ARG A 539 -55.78 -1.23 -0.31
C ARG A 539 -54.48 -0.67 0.23
N LEU A 540 -53.71 -0.04 -0.65
CA LEU A 540 -52.57 0.77 -0.29
C LEU A 540 -53.06 2.18 0.09
N ALA A 541 -52.68 2.65 1.28
CA ALA A 541 -52.80 4.07 1.64
C ALA A 541 -51.42 4.61 2.01
N VAL A 542 -51.03 5.72 1.40
CA VAL A 542 -49.78 6.43 1.69
C VAL A 542 -50.09 7.66 2.51
N ARG A 543 -49.44 7.80 3.66
CA ARG A 543 -49.53 8.99 4.51
C ARG A 543 -48.18 9.66 4.66
N VAL A 544 -48.18 10.98 4.69
CA VAL A 544 -47.02 11.80 5.01
C VAL A 544 -47.40 12.69 6.19
N ASN A 545 -46.65 12.60 7.28
CA ASN A 545 -46.96 13.25 8.57
C ASN A 545 -48.40 12.96 9.05
N GLY A 546 -48.85 11.71 8.88
CA GLY A 546 -50.19 11.27 9.27
C GLY A 546 -51.32 11.70 8.32
N GLN A 547 -51.06 12.56 7.34
CA GLN A 547 -52.06 12.95 6.33
C GLN A 547 -51.99 12.01 5.12
N GLN A 548 -53.12 11.42 4.74
CA GLN A 548 -53.19 10.58 3.53
C GLN A 548 -52.98 11.42 2.27
N THR A 549 -51.91 11.14 1.55
CA THR A 549 -51.54 11.82 0.29
C THR A 549 -52.01 11.03 -0.92
N GLN A 550 -52.03 9.70 -0.83
CA GLN A 550 -52.48 8.83 -1.91
C GLN A 550 -53.14 7.56 -1.37
N ALA A 551 -54.05 6.98 -2.15
CA ALA A 551 -54.57 5.65 -1.90
C ALA A 551 -54.88 4.96 -3.23
N ALA A 552 -54.69 3.65 -3.27
CA ALA A 552 -55.00 2.83 -4.44
C ALA A 552 -55.44 1.43 -4.02
N ASP A 553 -56.42 0.88 -4.74
CA ASP A 553 -56.77 -0.53 -4.62
C ASP A 553 -55.78 -1.35 -5.45
N VAL A 554 -55.17 -2.37 -4.84
CA VAL A 554 -54.14 -3.23 -5.45
C VAL A 554 -54.78 -4.61 -5.71
N SER A 555 -55.04 -4.89 -6.98
CA SER A 555 -55.81 -6.04 -7.44
C SER A 555 -55.39 -6.47 -8.83
N SER A 556 -55.93 -7.60 -9.31
CA SER A 556 -55.73 -8.08 -10.68
C SER A 556 -56.21 -7.11 -11.75
N LYS A 557 -57.11 -6.17 -11.40
CA LYS A 557 -57.64 -5.15 -12.31
C LYS A 557 -56.76 -3.91 -12.39
N SER A 558 -56.11 -3.56 -11.28
CA SER A 558 -55.24 -2.37 -11.19
C SER A 558 -53.78 -2.66 -11.52
N CYS A 559 -53.33 -3.91 -11.31
CA CYS A 559 -51.97 -4.35 -11.62
C CYS A 559 -51.80 -4.73 -13.10
N ARG A 560 -50.79 -4.17 -13.76
CA ARG A 560 -50.36 -4.57 -15.12
C ARG A 560 -49.19 -5.54 -15.01
N ASN A 561 -49.28 -6.68 -15.71
CA ASN A 561 -48.31 -7.78 -15.57
C ASN A 561 -48.09 -8.20 -14.09
N GLY A 562 -49.16 -8.15 -13.29
CA GLY A 562 -49.12 -8.51 -11.88
C GLY A 562 -48.56 -7.43 -10.95
N TRP A 563 -48.19 -6.24 -11.43
CA TRP A 563 -47.63 -5.17 -10.60
C TRP A 563 -48.32 -3.82 -10.82
N GLN A 564 -48.35 -3.01 -9.77
CA GLN A 564 -48.79 -1.63 -9.80
C GLN A 564 -47.71 -0.73 -9.20
N SER A 565 -47.38 0.34 -9.92
CA SER A 565 -46.39 1.33 -9.51
C SER A 565 -47.08 2.63 -9.12
N LEU A 566 -46.65 3.23 -8.02
CA LEU A 566 -47.11 4.53 -7.53
C LEU A 566 -45.90 5.43 -7.28
N SER A 567 -46.04 6.71 -7.59
CA SER A 567 -45.04 7.75 -7.32
C SER A 567 -45.68 8.81 -6.43
N VAL A 568 -45.08 9.06 -5.27
CA VAL A 568 -45.52 10.08 -4.31
C VAL A 568 -44.52 11.22 -4.32
N ASP A 569 -44.98 12.42 -4.65
CA ASP A 569 -44.16 13.62 -4.65
C ASP A 569 -43.93 14.13 -3.22
N LEU A 570 -42.67 14.07 -2.77
CA LEU A 570 -42.24 14.59 -1.47
C LEU A 570 -41.56 15.96 -1.59
N THR A 571 -41.42 16.51 -2.81
CA THR A 571 -40.85 17.84 -3.07
C THR A 571 -41.49 18.95 -2.25
N PRO A 572 -42.82 18.97 -1.96
CA PRO A 572 -43.42 19.97 -1.09
C PRO A 572 -42.84 20.03 0.33
N PHE A 573 -42.13 18.99 0.77
CA PHE A 573 -41.49 18.89 2.07
C PHE A 573 -39.97 19.12 2.02
N ALA A 574 -39.42 19.64 0.91
CA ALA A 574 -37.99 19.89 0.76
C ALA A 574 -37.42 20.73 1.93
N GLY A 575 -36.34 20.24 2.53
CA GLY A 575 -35.71 20.83 3.71
C GLY A 575 -36.36 20.46 5.04
N GLN A 576 -37.34 19.55 5.05
CA GLN A 576 -38.02 19.10 6.26
C GLN A 576 -37.83 17.59 6.48
N THR A 577 -37.92 17.18 7.74
CA THR A 577 -38.04 15.78 8.13
C THR A 577 -39.51 15.39 8.13
N VAL A 578 -39.85 14.33 7.39
CA VAL A 578 -41.22 13.82 7.31
C VAL A 578 -41.30 12.36 7.71
N THR A 579 -42.43 11.95 8.26
CA THR A 579 -42.74 10.53 8.49
C THR A 579 -43.62 10.04 7.36
N VAL A 580 -43.15 9.04 6.63
CA VAL A 580 -43.91 8.37 5.57
C VAL A 580 -44.41 7.03 6.09
N GLU A 581 -45.70 6.77 5.90
CA GLU A 581 -46.38 5.55 6.29
C GLU A 581 -47.06 4.91 5.07
N LEU A 582 -46.80 3.62 4.85
CA LEU A 582 -47.40 2.81 3.80
C LEU A 582 -48.27 1.74 4.44
N ASP A 583 -49.58 1.89 4.30
CA ASP A 583 -50.54 0.96 4.89
C ASP A 583 -50.91 -0.14 3.90
N ASN A 584 -50.69 -1.39 4.31
CA ASN A 584 -51.41 -2.53 3.80
C ASN A 584 -52.73 -2.67 4.59
N ALA A 585 -53.81 -2.12 4.04
CA ALA A 585 -55.16 -2.13 4.61
C ALA A 585 -56.03 -3.19 3.95
N ALA A 586 -56.87 -3.84 4.74
CA ALA A 586 -57.82 -4.83 4.23
C ALA A 586 -58.99 -4.19 3.49
N THR A 587 -59.48 -4.84 2.44
CA THR A 587 -60.72 -4.49 1.73
C THR A 587 -61.87 -5.39 2.17
N ALA A 588 -61.77 -6.71 1.96
CA ALA A 588 -62.83 -7.69 2.19
C ALA A 588 -62.42 -8.81 3.16
N TRP A 589 -61.18 -8.76 3.68
CA TRP A 589 -60.56 -9.79 4.51
C TRP A 589 -60.43 -11.14 3.82
N ASN A 590 -60.03 -11.12 2.55
CA ASN A 590 -59.89 -12.33 1.74
C ASN A 590 -58.58 -12.29 0.93
N TYR A 591 -57.54 -12.94 1.43
CA TYR A 591 -56.20 -12.98 0.82
C TYR A 591 -55.59 -11.58 0.62
N GLU A 592 -55.61 -10.77 1.66
CA GLU A 592 -55.13 -9.37 1.70
C GLU A 592 -53.59 -9.27 1.74
N PHE A 593 -52.88 -10.22 1.13
CA PHE A 593 -51.42 -10.22 1.14
C PHE A 593 -50.90 -9.12 0.20
N ALA A 594 -50.13 -8.20 0.77
CA ALA A 594 -49.36 -7.23 0.01
C ALA A 594 -48.02 -7.84 -0.37
N TYR A 595 -47.65 -7.67 -1.64
CA TYR A 595 -46.37 -8.09 -2.18
C TYR A 595 -45.58 -6.85 -2.59
N TRP A 596 -44.56 -6.50 -1.81
CA TRP A 596 -43.71 -5.33 -1.98
C TRP A 596 -42.50 -5.70 -2.82
N GLY A 597 -42.37 -5.06 -3.99
CA GLY A 597 -41.27 -5.31 -4.92
C GLY A 597 -40.15 -4.28 -4.80
N ARG A 598 -40.50 -3.03 -4.55
CA ARG A 598 -39.56 -1.91 -4.43
C ARG A 598 -40.23 -0.73 -3.74
N VAL A 599 -39.53 -0.09 -2.80
CA VAL A 599 -39.93 1.16 -2.15
C VAL A 599 -38.67 2.01 -2.02
N ASP A 600 -38.45 2.89 -2.99
CA ASP A 600 -37.22 3.66 -3.12
C ASP A 600 -37.48 5.16 -3.11
N LEU A 601 -36.55 5.90 -2.50
CA LEU A 601 -36.54 7.36 -2.49
C LEU A 601 -35.58 7.85 -3.59
N MET A 602 -36.11 8.64 -4.52
CA MET A 602 -35.36 9.22 -5.63
C MET A 602 -35.30 10.74 -5.43
N SER A 603 -34.09 11.31 -5.33
CA SER A 603 -33.90 12.75 -5.24
C SER A 603 -32.98 13.24 -6.37
N GLU A 604 -33.49 14.15 -7.19
CA GLU A 604 -32.78 14.78 -8.31
C GLU A 604 -32.36 16.21 -7.96
#